data_AF-A0A0P6GUQ2-F1
#
_entry.id   AF-A0A0P6GUQ2-F1
#
_cell.length_a   1.000
_cell.length_b   1.000
_cell.length_c   1.000
_cell.angle_alpha   90.00
_cell.angle_beta   90.00
_cell.angle_gamma   90.00
#
_symmetry.space_group_name_H-M   'P 1'
#
loop_
_entity.id
_entity.type
_entity.pdbx_description
1 polymer ?
#
loop_
_entity_poly.entity_id
_entity_poly.type
_entity_poly.pdbx_seq_one_letter_code
_entity_poly.pdbx_strand_id
1 'polypeptide(L)'
;MDYEEDHLIEQTRLCQLDELASDRWLLHHQAVVQLSLKAVSQTAQLCEETVYAKLMVAEKVSLLVYDAILIEIWREEILPHLLKTESSLSPLMIYSVLYHEGAVISLLELLLYHSAACEALGDSIVDLIDYCHRTLLRSAASPSSSSRHHPSLADSPVLKHLDVSHLEANIAIRCIAILRFLAGHADNLSEIVTSRMLTTTDVPLLAVQLLTDQRPWIRREKRRRMGSDDSGSRDDGDDEIVEIYDNGQWRPCTDDEASGSNGGQLHPVAAHLWLLLLSLLMNPVAPRKYELNDFRCQQLLKLRSNLNDYVIDQIPPLAQFEQWLVQLSVVGAHQVWRHSGPTQKPFILELVAEMRQLLLKQLAVKWTAILDGQRQFLSDESPETVQRLAAIYDPEHLETTFNHCTANATVPTTSSAAQINRQTCTATSSCTLCDKQAQHRCSRCRCQHYCSKECQVADWPNHKSDCKPALKPLTRRDGNHLLLLQQ
;
A
#
# COMPACT_ATOMS: atom_id res chain seq x y z
N MET A 1 -14.22 -13.08 21.76
CA MET A 1 -13.36 -12.07 21.10
C MET A 1 -13.97 -11.60 19.78
N ASP A 2 -14.74 -12.45 19.09
CA ASP A 2 -15.30 -12.15 17.75
C ASP A 2 -16.19 -10.90 17.66
N TYR A 3 -16.99 -10.60 18.68
CA TYR A 3 -17.95 -9.48 18.67
C TYR A 3 -17.30 -8.09 18.53
N GLU A 4 -16.06 -7.94 19.00
CA GLU A 4 -15.41 -6.62 18.98
C GLU A 4 -14.98 -6.25 17.56
N GLU A 5 -14.40 -7.19 16.81
CA GLU A 5 -13.99 -6.97 15.42
C GLU A 5 -15.19 -6.73 14.51
N ASP A 6 -16.29 -7.47 14.73
CA ASP A 6 -17.52 -7.29 13.96
C ASP A 6 -18.08 -5.88 14.18
N HIS A 7 -18.06 -5.40 15.42
CA HIS A 7 -18.48 -4.05 15.75
C HIS A 7 -17.57 -2.98 15.12
N LEU A 8 -16.24 -3.17 15.15
CA LEU A 8 -15.30 -2.24 14.51
C LEU A 8 -15.50 -2.19 12.99
N ILE A 9 -15.72 -3.36 12.37
CA ILE A 9 -16.00 -3.43 10.94
C ILE A 9 -17.32 -2.75 10.63
N GLU A 10 -18.38 -2.91 11.44
CA GLU A 10 -19.65 -2.18 11.26
C GLU A 10 -19.46 -0.66 11.34
N GLN A 11 -18.59 -0.18 12.23
CA GLN A 11 -18.27 1.25 12.37
C GLN A 11 -17.51 1.82 11.16
N THR A 12 -16.76 1.01 10.42
CA THR A 12 -16.10 1.49 9.19
C THR A 12 -17.13 1.86 8.12
N ARG A 13 -17.08 3.12 7.66
CA ARG A 13 -18.08 3.70 6.75
C ARG A 13 -17.43 4.59 5.71
N LEU A 14 -18.16 4.83 4.62
CA LEU A 14 -17.70 5.75 3.59
C LEU A 14 -17.78 7.18 4.13
N CYS A 15 -16.61 7.80 4.30
CA CYS A 15 -16.48 9.18 4.78
C CYS A 15 -16.52 10.17 3.61
N GLN A 16 -17.28 11.25 3.74
CA GLN A 16 -17.24 12.34 2.76
C GLN A 16 -16.14 13.35 3.12
N LEU A 17 -15.68 14.11 2.14
CA LEU A 17 -14.58 15.07 2.31
C LEU A 17 -14.92 16.20 3.31
N ASP A 18 -16.20 16.55 3.43
CA ASP A 18 -16.72 17.52 4.40
C ASP A 18 -16.77 16.97 5.83
N GLU A 19 -16.88 15.65 6.00
CA GLU A 19 -16.94 14.99 7.32
C GLU A 19 -15.55 14.68 7.91
N LEU A 20 -14.44 14.92 7.20
CA LEU A 20 -13.09 14.70 7.74
C LEU A 20 -12.88 15.50 9.05
N ALA A 21 -12.21 14.91 10.03
CA ALA A 21 -12.02 15.47 11.38
C ALA A 21 -13.30 15.72 12.19
N SER A 22 -14.49 15.35 11.70
CA SER A 22 -15.73 15.39 12.51
C SER A 22 -15.79 14.26 13.54
N ASP A 23 -16.67 14.38 14.54
CA ASP A 23 -16.92 13.32 15.53
C ASP A 23 -17.25 11.96 14.90
N ARG A 24 -18.00 11.97 13.79
CA ARG A 24 -18.37 10.75 13.09
C ARG A 24 -17.18 10.13 12.35
N TRP A 25 -16.27 10.96 11.86
CA TRP A 25 -15.01 10.50 11.28
C TRP A 25 -14.06 9.99 12.36
N LEU A 26 -14.03 10.59 13.56
CA LEU A 26 -13.21 10.10 14.66
C LEU A 26 -13.56 8.66 15.07
N LEU A 27 -14.84 8.28 15.05
CA LEU A 27 -15.26 6.90 15.27
C LEU A 27 -14.75 5.95 14.18
N HIS A 28 -14.84 6.37 12.91
CA HIS A 28 -14.29 5.62 11.78
C HIS A 28 -12.77 5.48 11.87
N HIS A 29 -12.09 6.58 12.20
CA HIS A 29 -10.64 6.63 12.41
C HIS A 29 -10.22 5.64 13.51
N GLN A 30 -10.87 5.70 14.67
CA GLN A 30 -10.63 4.78 15.77
C GLN A 30 -10.79 3.32 15.34
N ALA A 31 -11.88 3.01 14.62
CA ALA A 31 -12.13 1.66 14.15
C ALA A 31 -11.04 1.16 13.20
N VAL A 32 -10.64 1.97 12.22
CA VAL A 32 -9.58 1.60 11.26
C VAL A 32 -8.23 1.44 11.94
N VAL A 33 -7.86 2.33 12.87
CA VAL A 33 -6.60 2.21 13.62
C VAL A 33 -6.59 0.91 14.44
N GLN A 34 -7.66 0.61 15.17
CA GLN A 34 -7.75 -0.62 15.97
C GLN A 34 -7.74 -1.89 15.11
N LEU A 35 -8.42 -1.88 13.95
CA LEU A 35 -8.36 -2.99 13.00
C LEU A 35 -6.95 -3.18 12.45
N SER A 36 -6.24 -2.09 12.13
CA SER A 36 -4.86 -2.16 11.62
C SER A 36 -3.92 -2.75 12.67
N LEU A 37 -4.04 -2.34 13.93
CA LEU A 37 -3.28 -2.87 15.06
C LEU A 37 -3.53 -4.37 15.27
N LYS A 38 -4.80 -4.79 15.25
CA LYS A 38 -5.17 -6.19 15.39
C LYS A 38 -4.64 -7.03 14.25
N ALA A 39 -4.76 -6.57 13.01
CA ALA A 39 -4.23 -7.27 11.84
C ALA A 39 -2.71 -7.45 11.91
N VAL A 40 -1.97 -6.39 12.30
CA VAL A 40 -0.52 -6.47 12.50
C VAL A 40 -0.18 -7.49 13.58
N SER A 41 -0.86 -7.43 14.73
CA SER A 41 -0.63 -8.35 15.85
C SER A 41 -0.93 -9.81 15.49
N GLN A 42 -2.03 -10.08 14.78
CA GLN A 42 -2.39 -11.42 14.30
C GLN A 42 -1.31 -12.00 13.38
N THR A 43 -0.80 -11.16 12.47
CA THR A 43 0.28 -11.53 11.55
C THR A 43 1.58 -11.81 12.30
N ALA A 44 1.95 -10.95 13.26
CA ALA A 44 3.16 -11.11 14.06
C ALA A 44 3.14 -12.37 14.94
N GLN A 45 1.96 -12.73 15.46
CA GLN A 45 1.76 -13.94 16.26
C GLN A 45 1.56 -15.22 15.42
N LEU A 46 1.55 -15.12 14.08
CA LEU A 46 1.25 -16.21 13.15
C LEU A 46 -0.07 -16.93 13.49
N CYS A 47 -1.05 -16.15 13.93
CA CYS A 47 -2.38 -16.61 14.32
C CYS A 47 -3.36 -16.52 13.15
N GLU A 48 -4.60 -16.98 13.38
CA GLU A 48 -5.66 -16.86 12.38
C GLU A 48 -5.96 -15.38 12.08
N GLU A 49 -5.93 -15.02 10.80
CA GLU A 49 -6.18 -13.66 10.33
C GLU A 49 -7.68 -13.35 10.27
N THR A 50 -8.31 -13.23 11.44
CA THR A 50 -9.76 -12.99 11.55
C THR A 50 -10.16 -11.64 10.96
N VAL A 51 -9.31 -10.61 11.11
CA VAL A 51 -9.56 -9.27 10.55
C VAL A 51 -9.63 -9.32 9.02
N TYR A 52 -8.71 -10.05 8.38
CA TYR A 52 -8.74 -10.30 6.94
C TYR A 52 -10.05 -10.99 6.54
N ALA A 53 -10.37 -12.12 7.16
CA ALA A 53 -11.56 -12.90 6.80
C ALA A 53 -12.85 -12.06 6.90
N LYS A 54 -13.00 -11.27 7.96
CA LYS A 54 -14.19 -10.45 8.19
C LYS A 54 -14.29 -9.24 7.26
N LEU A 55 -13.18 -8.57 6.96
CA LEU A 55 -13.16 -7.48 5.99
C LEU A 55 -13.50 -7.94 4.57
N MET A 56 -13.06 -9.15 4.21
CA MET A 56 -13.41 -9.80 2.95
C MET A 56 -14.90 -10.12 2.88
N VAL A 57 -15.50 -10.66 3.95
CA VAL A 57 -16.94 -10.92 4.03
C VAL A 57 -17.77 -9.63 3.97
N ALA A 58 -17.27 -8.55 4.56
CA ALA A 58 -17.95 -7.26 4.58
C ALA A 58 -17.81 -6.47 3.25
N GLU A 59 -16.98 -6.92 2.31
CA GLU A 59 -16.70 -6.26 1.02
C GLU A 59 -16.20 -4.80 1.17
N LYS A 60 -15.48 -4.49 2.26
CA LYS A 60 -15.03 -3.12 2.59
C LYS A 60 -13.61 -2.78 2.15
N VAL A 61 -12.94 -3.63 1.37
CA VAL A 61 -11.54 -3.40 0.95
C VAL A 61 -11.43 -2.18 0.02
N SER A 62 -12.38 -1.99 -0.89
CA SER A 62 -12.43 -0.83 -1.80
C SER A 62 -12.67 0.50 -1.08
N LEU A 63 -13.31 0.45 0.09
CA LEU A 63 -13.52 1.61 0.95
C LEU A 63 -12.21 2.14 1.54
N LEU A 64 -11.28 1.23 1.89
CA LEU A 64 -9.94 1.62 2.35
C LEU A 64 -9.15 2.34 1.24
N VAL A 65 -9.28 1.90 -0.02
CA VAL A 65 -8.66 2.61 -1.16
C VAL A 65 -9.25 4.02 -1.31
N TYR A 66 -10.56 4.14 -1.17
CA TYR A 66 -11.24 5.43 -1.19
C TYR A 66 -10.74 6.35 -0.07
N ASP A 67 -10.59 5.86 1.16
CA ASP A 67 -10.10 6.64 2.30
C ASP A 67 -8.66 7.15 2.07
N ALA A 68 -7.78 6.31 1.52
CA ALA A 68 -6.41 6.72 1.18
C ALA A 68 -6.37 7.88 0.17
N ILE A 69 -7.22 7.82 -0.86
CA ILE A 69 -7.32 8.87 -1.90
C ILE A 69 -7.98 10.13 -1.35
N LEU A 70 -8.97 9.98 -0.46
CA LEU A 70 -9.63 11.09 0.20
C LEU A 70 -8.62 11.93 1.00
N ILE A 71 -7.76 11.26 1.79
CA ILE A 71 -6.72 11.92 2.58
C ILE A 71 -5.62 12.46 1.67
N GLU A 72 -5.28 11.77 0.57
CA GLU A 72 -4.34 12.29 -0.44
C GLU A 72 -4.77 13.66 -0.95
N ILE A 73 -6.03 13.79 -1.39
CA ILE A 73 -6.59 15.05 -1.89
C ILE A 73 -6.64 16.10 -0.78
N TRP A 74 -7.06 15.72 0.42
CA TRP A 74 -7.11 16.65 1.55
C TRP A 74 -5.71 17.21 1.88
N ARG A 75 -4.68 16.37 1.88
CA ARG A 75 -3.29 16.77 2.12
C ARG A 75 -2.74 17.67 1.01
N GLU A 76 -3.06 17.41 -0.25
CA GLU A 76 -2.55 18.18 -1.39
C GLU A 76 -3.27 19.52 -1.57
N GLU A 77 -4.60 19.53 -1.45
CA GLU A 77 -5.43 20.68 -1.82
C GLU A 77 -5.88 21.49 -0.60
N ILE A 78 -6.33 20.84 0.47
CA ILE A 78 -6.98 21.53 1.61
C ILE A 78 -5.95 21.98 2.64
N LEU A 79 -5.11 21.06 3.12
CA LEU A 79 -4.17 21.30 4.21
C LEU A 79 -3.21 22.49 3.95
N PRO A 80 -2.61 22.67 2.76
CA PRO A 80 -1.68 23.77 2.52
C PRO A 80 -2.37 25.14 2.55
N HIS A 81 -3.65 25.21 2.18
CA HIS A 81 -4.44 26.44 2.26
C HIS A 81 -4.79 26.79 3.70
N LEU A 82 -5.13 25.79 4.52
CA LEU A 82 -5.41 25.98 5.94
C LEU A 82 -4.16 26.43 6.71
N LEU A 83 -3.02 25.78 6.50
CA LEU A 83 -1.74 26.12 7.16
C LEU A 83 -1.24 27.54 6.81
N LYS A 84 -1.56 28.05 5.61
CA LYS A 84 -1.19 29.41 5.21
C LYS A 84 -2.08 30.49 5.81
N THR A 85 -3.32 30.15 6.14
CA THR A 85 -4.35 31.12 6.52
C THR A 85 -4.48 31.26 8.03
N GLU A 86 -4.31 30.17 8.78
CA GLU A 86 -4.70 30.11 10.20
C GLU A 86 -3.55 29.62 11.09
N SER A 87 -3.38 30.26 12.25
CA SER A 87 -2.40 29.85 13.27
C SER A 87 -3.01 29.05 14.44
N SER A 88 -4.33 28.92 14.52
CA SER A 88 -5.07 28.30 15.63
C SER A 88 -5.58 26.87 15.33
N LEU A 89 -4.90 26.16 14.43
CA LEU A 89 -5.26 24.78 14.10
C LEU A 89 -4.63 23.83 15.11
N SER A 90 -5.40 22.84 15.58
CA SER A 90 -4.93 21.80 16.48
C SER A 90 -3.94 20.88 15.74
N PRO A 91 -2.67 20.81 16.14
CA PRO A 91 -1.69 19.91 15.53
C PRO A 91 -2.12 18.45 15.62
N LEU A 92 -2.76 18.07 16.74
CA LEU A 92 -3.19 16.70 17.01
C LEU A 92 -4.30 16.24 16.05
N MET A 93 -5.26 17.12 15.74
CA MET A 93 -6.31 16.82 14.76
C MET A 93 -5.74 16.64 13.37
N ILE A 94 -4.81 17.51 12.95
CA ILE A 94 -4.13 17.37 11.65
C ILE A 94 -3.35 16.06 11.59
N TYR A 95 -2.58 15.76 12.65
CA TYR A 95 -1.84 14.51 12.76
C TYR A 95 -2.77 13.30 12.68
N SER A 96 -3.95 13.35 13.29
CA SER A 96 -4.89 12.23 13.26
C SER A 96 -5.36 11.88 11.85
N VAL A 97 -5.62 12.90 11.02
CA VAL A 97 -6.01 12.71 9.62
C VAL A 97 -4.87 12.10 8.82
N LEU A 98 -3.64 12.57 9.03
CA LEU A 98 -2.46 12.00 8.37
C LEU A 98 -2.21 10.56 8.84
N TYR A 99 -2.28 10.30 10.14
CA TYR A 99 -2.07 8.98 10.71
C TYR A 99 -3.10 7.97 10.21
N HIS A 100 -4.34 8.42 9.98
CA HIS A 100 -5.37 7.59 9.35
C HIS A 100 -4.93 7.03 8.00
N GLU A 101 -4.24 7.81 7.17
CA GLU A 101 -3.67 7.35 5.90
C GLU A 101 -2.66 6.22 6.13
N GLY A 102 -1.78 6.37 7.12
CA GLY A 102 -0.83 5.32 7.53
C GLY A 102 -1.53 4.03 7.96
N ALA A 103 -2.56 4.13 8.80
CA ALA A 103 -3.32 2.97 9.27
C ALA A 103 -4.07 2.26 8.13
N VAL A 104 -4.68 3.02 7.21
CA VAL A 104 -5.36 2.49 6.02
C VAL A 104 -4.39 1.75 5.11
N ILE A 105 -3.22 2.35 4.81
CA ILE A 105 -2.22 1.74 3.94
C ILE A 105 -1.56 0.52 4.60
N SER A 106 -1.35 0.55 5.91
CA SER A 106 -0.90 -0.61 6.69
C SER A 106 -1.86 -1.78 6.60
N LEU A 107 -3.16 -1.51 6.78
CA LEU A 107 -4.18 -2.55 6.64
C LEU A 107 -4.27 -3.07 5.21
N LEU A 108 -4.20 -2.20 4.19
CA LEU A 108 -4.19 -2.60 2.78
C LEU A 108 -2.97 -3.47 2.44
N GLU A 109 -1.77 -3.15 2.94
CA GLU A 109 -0.59 -3.99 2.74
C GLU A 109 -0.81 -5.41 3.24
N LEU A 110 -1.34 -5.58 4.46
CA LEU A 110 -1.58 -6.89 5.06
C LEU A 110 -2.64 -7.68 4.30
N LEU A 111 -3.74 -7.02 3.91
CA LEU A 111 -4.80 -7.68 3.15
C LEU A 111 -4.32 -8.14 1.76
N LEU A 112 -3.60 -7.26 1.05
CA LEU A 112 -3.15 -7.48 -0.34
C LEU A 112 -1.98 -8.46 -0.45
N TYR A 113 -1.40 -8.89 0.66
CA TYR A 113 -0.55 -10.08 0.67
C TYR A 113 -1.28 -11.30 0.06
N HIS A 114 -2.60 -11.40 0.27
CA HIS A 114 -3.44 -12.47 -0.28
C HIS A 114 -4.04 -12.11 -1.64
N SER A 115 -4.02 -13.07 -2.57
CA SER A 115 -4.54 -12.85 -3.93
C SER A 115 -6.05 -12.55 -3.95
N ALA A 116 -6.82 -13.16 -3.05
CA ALA A 116 -8.27 -12.95 -2.99
C ALA A 116 -8.65 -11.51 -2.63
N ALA A 117 -7.88 -10.82 -1.78
CA ALA A 117 -8.08 -9.40 -1.52
C ALA A 117 -7.78 -8.55 -2.76
N CYS A 118 -6.75 -8.90 -3.52
CA CYS A 118 -6.44 -8.23 -4.78
C CYS A 118 -7.58 -8.37 -5.79
N GLU A 119 -8.21 -9.53 -5.88
CA GLU A 119 -9.39 -9.76 -6.73
C GLU A 119 -10.63 -8.97 -6.23
N ALA A 120 -10.83 -8.90 -4.91
CA ALA A 120 -11.95 -8.19 -4.30
C ALA A 120 -11.90 -6.66 -4.51
N LEU A 121 -10.73 -6.08 -4.80
CA LEU A 121 -10.63 -4.67 -5.18
C LEU A 121 -11.36 -4.34 -6.49
N GLY A 122 -11.51 -5.31 -7.40
CA GLY A 122 -12.14 -5.08 -8.70
C GLY A 122 -11.50 -3.88 -9.43
N ASP A 123 -12.32 -2.91 -9.83
CA ASP A 123 -11.86 -1.73 -10.57
C ASP A 123 -11.06 -0.74 -9.71
N SER A 124 -11.24 -0.75 -8.38
CA SER A 124 -10.57 0.19 -7.47
C SER A 124 -9.05 -0.07 -7.33
N ILE A 125 -8.56 -1.22 -7.81
CA ILE A 125 -7.13 -1.52 -7.89
C ILE A 125 -6.37 -0.48 -8.74
N VAL A 126 -7.05 0.08 -9.74
CA VAL A 126 -6.51 1.05 -10.67
C VAL A 126 -6.19 2.36 -9.95
N ASP A 127 -7.14 2.82 -9.13
CA ASP A 127 -6.98 4.00 -8.29
C ASP A 127 -5.88 3.79 -7.22
N LEU A 128 -5.75 2.57 -6.67
CA LEU A 128 -4.70 2.23 -5.71
C LEU A 128 -3.29 2.27 -6.34
N ILE A 129 -3.10 1.71 -7.55
CA ILE A 129 -1.81 1.76 -8.27
C ILE A 129 -1.40 3.21 -8.49
N ASP A 130 -2.35 4.03 -8.93
CA ASP A 130 -2.16 5.45 -9.19
C ASP A 130 -1.82 6.23 -7.90
N TYR A 131 -2.47 5.90 -6.78
CA TYR A 131 -2.14 6.44 -5.45
C TYR A 131 -0.70 6.06 -5.05
N CYS A 132 -0.34 4.78 -5.12
CA CYS A 132 1.00 4.32 -4.76
C CYS A 132 2.07 5.00 -5.63
N HIS A 133 1.85 5.12 -6.93
CA HIS A 133 2.77 5.81 -7.83
C HIS A 133 2.98 7.28 -7.45
N ARG A 134 1.91 8.05 -7.20
CA ARG A 134 2.02 9.47 -6.80
C ARG A 134 2.70 9.64 -5.45
N THR A 135 2.36 8.80 -4.47
CA THR A 135 2.97 8.85 -3.13
C THR A 135 4.46 8.55 -3.19
N LEU A 136 4.89 7.56 -3.97
CA LEU A 136 6.30 7.25 -4.18
C LEU A 136 7.03 8.34 -4.94
N LEU A 137 6.41 8.94 -5.97
CA LEU A 137 6.99 10.06 -6.69
C LEU A 137 7.17 11.28 -5.78
N ARG A 138 6.20 11.55 -4.88
CA ARG A 138 6.31 12.63 -3.89
C ARG A 138 7.46 12.38 -2.91
N SER A 139 7.58 11.15 -2.41
CA SER A 139 8.69 10.75 -1.53
C SER A 139 10.04 10.88 -2.23
N ALA A 140 10.14 10.44 -3.50
CA ALA A 140 11.34 10.55 -4.33
C ALA A 140 11.67 12.00 -4.74
N ALA A 141 10.68 12.87 -4.82
CA ALA A 141 10.85 14.29 -5.15
C ALA A 141 11.25 15.14 -3.94
N SER A 142 11.08 14.64 -2.71
CA SER A 142 11.52 15.30 -1.49
C SER A 142 13.05 15.21 -1.42
N PRO A 143 13.81 16.25 -1.81
CA PRO A 143 15.23 16.11 -1.95
C PRO A 143 15.84 16.02 -0.56
N SER A 144 16.46 14.89 -0.28
CA SER A 144 17.49 14.79 0.74
C SER A 144 18.54 15.89 0.48
N SER A 145 18.46 16.96 1.27
CA SER A 145 19.52 17.93 1.56
C SER A 145 19.94 19.04 0.57
N SER A 146 19.25 19.39 -0.55
CA SER A 146 19.80 20.48 -1.41
C SER A 146 18.88 21.42 -2.24
N SER A 147 17.55 21.31 -2.26
CA SER A 147 16.72 22.30 -3.01
C SER A 147 15.59 22.90 -2.16
N ARG A 148 15.87 24.08 -1.58
CA ARG A 148 15.03 24.84 -0.65
C ARG A 148 13.93 25.68 -1.33
N HIS A 149 13.09 25.09 -2.20
CA HIS A 149 12.03 25.89 -2.84
C HIS A 149 10.59 25.35 -2.79
N HIS A 150 10.35 24.19 -2.17
CA HIS A 150 8.99 23.82 -1.75
C HIS A 150 8.93 23.68 -0.23
N PRO A 151 8.02 24.39 0.46
CA PRO A 151 7.84 24.21 1.90
C PRO A 151 7.36 22.77 2.12
N SER A 152 8.16 21.96 2.80
CA SER A 152 7.70 20.65 3.27
C SER A 152 6.64 20.86 4.33
N LEU A 153 5.65 19.96 4.43
CA LEU A 153 4.67 19.99 5.52
C LEU A 153 5.36 19.93 6.89
N ALA A 154 6.52 19.26 6.98
CA ALA A 154 7.38 19.20 8.16
C ALA A 154 8.01 20.55 8.55
N ASP A 155 8.12 21.51 7.62
CA ASP A 155 8.67 22.85 7.90
C ASP A 155 7.63 23.78 8.55
N SER A 156 6.35 23.39 8.56
CA SER A 156 5.26 24.15 9.19
C SER A 156 5.45 24.22 10.71
N PRO A 157 5.42 25.41 11.34
CA PRO A 157 5.62 25.55 12.79
C PRO A 157 4.62 24.75 13.61
N VAL A 158 3.43 24.46 13.06
CA VAL A 158 2.36 23.68 13.70
C VAL A 158 2.74 22.19 13.80
N LEU A 159 3.46 21.66 12.81
CA LEU A 159 3.74 20.23 12.65
C LEU A 159 5.18 19.85 12.99
N LYS A 160 6.06 20.82 13.28
CA LYS A 160 7.48 20.59 13.60
C LYS A 160 7.75 19.60 14.73
N HIS A 161 6.80 19.47 15.66
CA HIS A 161 6.92 18.59 16.83
C HIS A 161 6.29 17.21 16.62
N LEU A 162 5.71 16.96 15.44
CA LEU A 162 5.07 15.71 15.09
C LEU A 162 5.95 14.96 14.09
N ASP A 163 6.03 13.64 14.24
CA ASP A 163 6.84 12.77 13.39
C ASP A 163 6.19 12.52 12.00
N VAL A 164 5.80 13.59 11.31
CA VAL A 164 5.17 13.52 9.97
C VAL A 164 6.12 12.88 8.96
N SER A 165 7.43 13.16 9.05
CA SER A 165 8.44 12.55 8.17
C SER A 165 8.53 11.03 8.32
N HIS A 166 8.33 10.52 9.55
CA HIS A 166 8.29 9.09 9.82
C HIS A 166 7.07 8.45 9.17
N LEU A 167 5.91 9.06 9.33
CA LEU A 167 4.67 8.61 8.73
C LEU A 167 4.74 8.59 7.20
N GLU A 168 5.31 9.62 6.58
CA GLU A 168 5.51 9.68 5.12
C GLU A 168 6.44 8.56 4.62
N ALA A 169 7.55 8.30 5.33
CA ALA A 169 8.45 7.20 5.01
C ALA A 169 7.76 5.84 5.17
N ASN A 170 6.96 5.68 6.23
CA ASN A 170 6.19 4.47 6.47
C ASN A 170 5.22 4.18 5.33
N ILE A 171 4.37 5.16 4.97
CA ILE A 171 3.39 5.03 3.88
C ILE A 171 4.10 4.70 2.56
N ALA A 172 5.24 5.35 2.26
CA ALA A 172 6.01 5.08 1.05
C ALA A 172 6.51 3.62 1.00
N ILE A 173 7.09 3.12 2.10
CA ILE A 173 7.59 1.73 2.17
C ILE A 173 6.45 0.73 1.96
N ARG A 174 5.29 0.97 2.55
CA ARG A 174 4.10 0.11 2.37
C ARG A 174 3.53 0.17 0.96
N CYS A 175 3.56 1.34 0.31
CA CYS A 175 3.21 1.46 -1.10
C CYS A 175 4.11 0.61 -2.01
N ILE A 176 5.41 0.48 -1.69
CA ILE A 176 6.33 -0.42 -2.41
C ILE A 176 5.89 -1.88 -2.23
N ALA A 177 5.56 -2.29 -1.00
CA ALA A 177 5.06 -3.63 -0.70
C ALA A 177 3.76 -3.93 -1.46
N ILE A 178 2.80 -3.00 -1.44
CA ILE A 178 1.53 -3.11 -2.19
C ILE A 178 1.78 -3.31 -3.68
N LEU A 179 2.60 -2.47 -4.33
CA LEU A 179 2.92 -2.62 -5.75
C LEU A 179 3.57 -3.99 -6.04
N ARG A 180 4.45 -4.47 -5.15
CA ARG A 180 5.06 -5.80 -5.26
C ARG A 180 4.01 -6.91 -5.17
N PHE A 181 3.06 -6.84 -4.23
CA PHE A 181 2.01 -7.85 -4.11
C PHE A 181 1.07 -7.86 -5.32
N LEU A 182 0.66 -6.68 -5.81
CA LEU A 182 -0.15 -6.58 -7.03
C LEU A 182 0.57 -7.15 -8.26
N ALA A 183 1.88 -6.91 -8.40
CA ALA A 183 2.68 -7.49 -9.47
C ALA A 183 2.87 -9.01 -9.31
N GLY A 184 3.06 -9.49 -8.08
CA GLY A 184 3.21 -10.92 -7.78
C GLY A 184 1.95 -11.74 -8.05
N HIS A 185 0.77 -11.13 -7.85
CA HIS A 185 -0.53 -11.74 -8.11
C HIS A 185 -1.09 -11.41 -9.51
N ALA A 186 -0.27 -10.86 -10.41
CA ALA A 186 -0.70 -10.42 -11.74
C ALA A 186 -1.38 -11.52 -12.57
N ASP A 187 -1.02 -12.79 -12.38
CA ASP A 187 -1.64 -13.92 -13.09
C ASP A 187 -3.11 -14.17 -12.72
N ASN A 188 -3.52 -13.78 -11.50
CA ASN A 188 -4.90 -13.90 -11.02
C ASN A 188 -5.72 -12.63 -11.30
N LEU A 189 -5.05 -11.54 -11.67
CA LEU A 189 -5.67 -10.24 -11.88
C LEU A 189 -5.93 -9.98 -13.37
N SER A 190 -6.76 -8.98 -13.64
CA SER A 190 -6.95 -8.50 -15.01
C SER A 190 -5.63 -7.96 -15.57
N GLU A 191 -5.37 -8.25 -16.86
CA GLU A 191 -4.19 -7.78 -17.58
C GLU A 191 -4.06 -6.23 -17.63
N ILE A 192 -5.13 -5.52 -17.23
CA ILE A 192 -5.17 -4.07 -17.06
C ILE A 192 -4.22 -3.61 -15.94
N VAL A 193 -4.07 -4.38 -14.86
CA VAL A 193 -3.17 -4.08 -13.74
C VAL A 193 -1.73 -4.00 -14.22
N THR A 194 -1.23 -5.08 -14.82
CA THR A 194 0.12 -5.14 -15.39
C THR A 194 0.31 -4.11 -16.49
N SER A 195 -0.71 -3.89 -17.33
CA SER A 195 -0.66 -2.85 -18.37
C SER A 195 -0.43 -1.49 -17.74
N ARG A 196 -1.26 -1.08 -16.78
CA ARG A 196 -1.17 0.26 -16.16
C ARG A 196 0.18 0.47 -15.48
N MET A 197 0.64 -0.54 -14.72
CA MET A 197 1.94 -0.51 -14.06
C MET A 197 3.10 -0.31 -15.04
N LEU A 198 3.04 -0.92 -16.23
CA LEU A 198 4.09 -0.84 -17.25
C LEU A 198 3.97 0.39 -18.16
N THR A 199 2.78 0.73 -18.64
CA THR A 199 2.57 1.74 -19.69
C THR A 199 2.26 3.12 -19.14
N THR A 200 1.42 3.21 -18.11
CA THR A 200 0.84 4.48 -17.64
C THR A 200 1.68 5.08 -16.53
N THR A 201 2.03 4.27 -15.53
CA THR A 201 2.81 4.72 -14.36
C THR A 201 4.31 4.40 -14.45
N ASP A 202 4.75 3.60 -15.43
CA ASP A 202 6.15 3.19 -15.62
C ASP A 202 6.84 2.75 -14.30
N VAL A 203 6.18 1.86 -13.57
CA VAL A 203 6.64 1.33 -12.28
C VAL A 203 8.05 0.73 -12.35
N PRO A 204 8.48 0.04 -13.45
CA PRO A 204 9.85 -0.43 -13.54
C PRO A 204 10.89 0.70 -13.44
N LEU A 205 10.65 1.83 -14.10
CA LEU A 205 11.56 2.97 -14.00
C LEU A 205 11.53 3.61 -12.61
N LEU A 206 10.35 3.76 -12.02
CA LEU A 206 10.21 4.24 -10.64
C LEU A 206 10.99 3.35 -9.66
N ALA A 207 10.88 2.02 -9.80
CA ALA A 207 11.60 1.08 -8.94
C ALA A 207 13.13 1.19 -9.10
N VAL A 208 13.63 1.42 -10.32
CA VAL A 208 15.06 1.71 -10.57
C VAL A 208 15.49 2.98 -9.83
N GLN A 209 14.74 4.07 -9.95
CA GLN A 209 15.06 5.33 -9.29
C GLN A 209 15.07 5.21 -7.76
N LEU A 210 14.13 4.45 -7.20
CA LEU A 210 14.06 4.19 -5.75
C LEU A 210 15.22 3.30 -5.27
N LEU A 211 15.65 2.31 -6.06
CA LEU A 211 16.79 1.44 -5.72
C LEU A 211 18.14 2.14 -5.84
N THR A 212 18.32 2.99 -6.85
CA THR A 212 19.62 3.59 -7.18
C THR A 212 19.82 4.95 -6.53
N ASP A 213 18.83 5.85 -6.63
CA ASP A 213 19.05 7.28 -6.33
C ASP A 213 18.43 7.71 -4.99
N GLN A 214 17.13 7.45 -4.79
CA GLN A 214 16.37 8.11 -3.70
C GLN A 214 16.25 7.30 -2.41
N ARG A 215 16.34 5.95 -2.47
CA ARG A 215 16.28 4.99 -1.35
C ARG A 215 15.50 5.52 -0.13
N PRO A 216 14.16 5.54 -0.14
CA PRO A 216 13.35 6.22 0.88
C PRO A 216 13.53 5.68 2.32
N TRP A 217 14.11 4.50 2.49
CA TRP A 217 14.46 3.92 3.78
C TRP A 217 15.88 4.30 4.26
N ILE A 218 16.60 5.20 3.57
CA ILE A 218 17.94 5.66 3.94
C ILE A 218 17.96 7.17 4.01
N ARG A 219 18.44 7.73 5.12
CA ARG A 219 18.63 9.16 5.31
C ARG A 219 20.10 9.44 5.61
N ARG A 220 20.62 10.54 5.07
CA ARG A 220 21.97 11.05 5.38
C ARG A 220 21.86 12.41 6.03
N GLU A 221 22.38 12.56 7.24
CA GLU A 221 22.37 13.83 7.97
C GLU A 221 23.79 14.31 8.26
N LYS A 222 24.05 15.59 7.95
CA LYS A 222 25.31 16.25 8.28
C LYS A 222 25.28 16.69 9.75
N ARG A 223 26.22 16.23 10.57
CA ARG A 223 26.33 16.68 11.96
C ARG A 223 26.59 18.19 12.01
N ARG A 224 25.63 18.97 12.54
CA ARG A 224 25.91 20.36 12.95
C ARG A 224 26.83 20.30 14.17
N ARG A 225 28.09 20.74 14.03
CA ARG A 225 28.97 21.01 15.18
C ARG A 225 28.27 22.02 16.10
N MET A 226 27.73 21.56 17.23
CA MET A 226 27.51 22.45 18.37
C MET A 226 28.89 22.86 18.87
N GLY A 227 29.22 24.14 18.72
CA GLY A 227 30.52 24.66 19.07
C GLY A 227 30.75 24.64 20.57
N SER A 228 31.79 23.94 20.99
CA SER A 228 32.83 24.43 21.92
C SER A 228 33.87 23.31 22.06
N ASP A 229 35.01 23.46 21.41
CA ASP A 229 36.28 23.45 22.12
C ASP A 229 37.42 23.75 21.13
N ASP A 230 38.11 24.83 21.46
CA ASP A 230 39.32 25.34 20.82
C ASP A 230 40.48 24.37 21.07
N SER A 231 40.49 23.25 20.34
CA SER A 231 41.68 22.42 20.20
C SER A 231 41.84 22.03 18.74
N GLY A 232 42.82 22.67 18.11
CA GLY A 232 43.14 22.52 16.71
C GLY A 232 43.59 21.11 16.37
N SER A 233 42.64 20.28 15.95
CA SER A 233 42.87 19.05 15.20
C SER A 233 42.07 19.14 13.91
N ARG A 234 42.75 19.49 12.82
CA ARG A 234 42.18 19.52 11.46
C ARG A 234 42.04 18.08 10.94
N ASP A 235 41.07 17.35 11.44
CA ASP A 235 40.50 16.24 10.68
C ASP A 235 39.22 16.77 10.04
N ASP A 236 39.33 17.16 8.77
CA ASP A 236 38.24 17.60 7.89
C ASP A 236 37.43 16.38 7.41
N GLY A 237 36.96 15.57 8.36
CA GLY A 237 35.93 14.57 8.12
C GLY A 237 34.57 15.20 8.35
N ASP A 238 33.82 15.49 7.28
CA ASP A 238 32.37 15.66 7.35
C ASP A 238 31.81 14.31 7.84
N ASP A 239 31.66 14.12 9.15
CA ASP A 239 31.00 12.94 9.72
C ASP A 239 29.49 13.00 9.33
N GLU A 240 29.17 12.45 8.16
CA GLU A 240 27.80 12.18 7.72
C GLU A 240 27.26 10.96 8.47
N ILE A 241 26.16 11.14 9.19
CA ILE A 241 25.47 10.02 9.85
C ILE A 241 24.46 9.46 8.84
N VAL A 242 24.57 8.17 8.55
CA VAL A 242 23.62 7.44 7.72
C VAL A 242 22.64 6.70 8.62
N GLU A 243 21.35 6.92 8.41
CA GLU A 243 20.27 6.24 9.12
C GLU A 243 19.49 5.34 8.15
N ILE A 244 19.14 4.14 8.60
CA ILE A 244 18.24 3.22 7.91
C ILE A 244 16.91 3.19 8.66
N TYR A 245 15.81 3.17 7.92
CA TYR A 245 14.48 2.99 8.47
C TYR A 245 14.17 1.50 8.62
N ASP A 246 14.19 0.99 9.84
CA ASP A 246 14.02 -0.42 10.16
C ASP A 246 12.97 -0.58 11.26
N ASN A 247 12.00 -1.48 11.08
CA ASN A 247 10.91 -1.75 12.01
C ASN A 247 10.28 -0.48 12.61
N GLY A 248 9.92 0.48 11.75
CA GLY A 248 9.24 1.67 12.21
C GLY A 248 10.12 2.65 12.98
N GLN A 249 11.45 2.57 12.92
CA GLN A 249 12.34 3.55 13.54
C GLN A 249 13.56 3.83 12.66
N TRP A 250 14.08 5.06 12.75
CA TRP A 250 15.36 5.40 12.12
C TRP A 250 16.50 4.96 13.02
N ARG A 251 17.36 4.06 12.52
CA ARG A 251 18.55 3.57 13.21
C ARG A 251 19.82 4.06 12.52
N PRO A 252 20.83 4.57 13.26
CA PRO A 252 22.13 4.85 12.67
C PRO A 252 22.77 3.55 12.17
N CYS A 253 23.46 3.62 11.04
CA CYS A 253 24.10 2.48 10.40
C CYS A 253 25.42 2.92 9.72
N THR A 254 26.23 1.95 9.34
CA THR A 254 27.43 2.21 8.53
C THR A 254 27.07 2.31 7.05
N ASP A 255 27.89 3.01 6.25
CA ASP A 255 27.71 3.08 4.80
C ASP A 255 27.69 1.69 4.13
N ASP A 256 28.44 0.74 4.67
CA ASP A 256 28.49 -0.65 4.20
C ASP A 256 27.16 -1.39 4.45
N GLU A 257 26.52 -1.16 5.60
CA GLU A 257 25.18 -1.68 5.91
C GLU A 257 24.09 -1.04 5.05
N ALA A 258 24.17 0.28 4.84
CA ALA A 258 23.22 1.03 4.01
C ALA A 258 23.27 0.65 2.53
N SER A 259 24.47 0.34 2.04
CA SER A 259 24.70 -0.04 0.65
C SER A 259 24.44 -1.52 0.38
N GLY A 260 24.54 -2.39 1.39
CA GLY A 260 24.45 -3.85 1.24
C GLY A 260 25.68 -4.46 0.57
N SER A 261 26.82 -3.76 0.64
CA SER A 261 28.03 -4.07 -0.14
C SER A 261 28.90 -5.16 0.49
N ASN A 262 28.88 -5.30 1.83
CA ASN A 262 29.77 -6.19 2.56
C ASN A 262 29.01 -7.05 3.58
N GLY A 263 28.44 -8.18 3.13
CA GLY A 263 27.92 -9.24 4.02
C GLY A 263 26.73 -8.89 4.93
N GLY A 264 26.19 -7.67 4.83
CA GLY A 264 25.07 -7.19 5.64
C GLY A 264 23.73 -7.48 4.97
N GLN A 265 22.76 -8.00 5.74
CA GLN A 265 21.42 -8.40 5.27
C GLN A 265 20.79 -7.35 4.35
N LEU A 266 20.24 -7.80 3.22
CA LEU A 266 19.53 -6.92 2.29
C LEU A 266 18.31 -6.32 2.99
N HIS A 267 18.16 -5.01 2.91
CA HIS A 267 17.02 -4.33 3.50
C HIS A 267 15.70 -4.87 2.91
N PRO A 268 14.67 -5.16 3.72
CA PRO A 268 13.36 -5.65 3.28
C PRO A 268 12.75 -4.89 2.09
N VAL A 269 12.85 -3.57 2.12
CA VAL A 269 12.29 -2.70 1.08
C VAL A 269 13.04 -2.83 -0.25
N ALA A 270 14.36 -3.00 -0.19
CA ALA A 270 15.15 -3.28 -1.38
C ALA A 270 14.77 -4.64 -1.97
N ALA A 271 14.54 -5.66 -1.12
CA ALA A 271 14.03 -6.96 -1.57
C ALA A 271 12.66 -6.84 -2.24
N HIS A 272 11.75 -6.01 -1.71
CA HIS A 272 10.46 -5.72 -2.33
C HIS A 272 10.59 -5.11 -3.73
N LEU A 273 11.49 -4.14 -3.91
CA LEU A 273 11.73 -3.51 -5.22
C LEU A 273 12.35 -4.48 -6.23
N TRP A 274 13.31 -5.30 -5.82
CA TRP A 274 13.90 -6.33 -6.67
C TRP A 274 12.86 -7.35 -7.13
N LEU A 275 12.01 -7.81 -6.21
CA LEU A 275 10.96 -8.78 -6.51
C LEU A 275 9.82 -8.16 -7.32
N LEU A 276 9.53 -6.86 -7.15
CA LEU A 276 8.63 -6.10 -8.02
C LEU A 276 9.15 -6.04 -9.45
N LEU A 277 10.44 -5.68 -9.64
CA LEU A 277 11.07 -5.63 -10.95
C LEU A 277 11.08 -7.01 -11.63
N LEU A 278 11.43 -8.05 -10.89
CA LEU A 278 11.40 -9.43 -11.37
C LEU A 278 9.98 -9.81 -11.82
N SER A 279 8.98 -9.57 -10.98
CA SER A 279 7.58 -9.94 -11.24
C SER A 279 7.00 -9.20 -12.44
N LEU A 280 7.37 -7.94 -12.64
CA LEU A 280 6.89 -7.16 -13.79
C LEU A 280 7.65 -7.49 -15.07
N LEU A 281 8.99 -7.47 -15.06
CA LEU A 281 9.80 -7.58 -16.27
C LEU A 281 9.99 -9.02 -16.73
N MET A 282 9.95 -10.01 -15.85
CA MET A 282 10.01 -11.42 -16.27
C MET A 282 8.62 -11.99 -16.62
N ASN A 283 7.56 -11.19 -16.52
CA ASN A 283 6.21 -11.60 -16.90
C ASN A 283 6.10 -11.74 -18.44
N PRO A 284 5.44 -12.79 -18.96
CA PRO A 284 5.23 -12.97 -20.41
C PRO A 284 4.44 -11.82 -21.07
N VAL A 285 3.71 -11.00 -20.31
CA VAL A 285 2.97 -9.83 -20.80
C VAL A 285 3.89 -8.62 -21.05
N ALA A 286 4.98 -8.49 -20.30
CA ALA A 286 5.90 -7.36 -20.40
C ALA A 286 6.45 -7.09 -21.82
N PRO A 287 6.93 -8.08 -22.61
CA PRO A 287 7.40 -7.83 -23.98
C PRO A 287 6.35 -7.20 -24.90
N ARG A 288 5.06 -7.47 -24.63
CA ARG A 288 3.96 -7.03 -25.49
C ARG A 288 3.52 -5.61 -25.18
N LYS A 289 3.74 -5.15 -23.95
CA LYS A 289 3.19 -3.89 -23.43
C LYS A 289 4.26 -2.87 -23.04
N TYR A 290 5.44 -3.29 -22.62
CA TYR A 290 6.49 -2.41 -22.15
C TYR A 290 7.51 -2.13 -23.26
N GLU A 291 7.44 -0.92 -23.82
CA GLU A 291 8.40 -0.48 -24.84
C GLU A 291 9.74 -0.13 -24.19
N LEU A 292 10.74 -0.99 -24.40
CA LEU A 292 12.13 -0.71 -24.04
C LEU A 292 12.75 0.28 -25.06
N ASN A 293 12.69 1.57 -24.74
CA ASN A 293 13.46 2.60 -25.43
C ASN A 293 14.89 2.67 -24.89
N ASP A 294 15.77 3.39 -25.59
CA ASP A 294 17.19 3.49 -25.21
C ASP A 294 17.37 4.06 -23.80
N PHE A 295 16.55 5.04 -23.42
CA PHE A 295 16.58 5.64 -22.09
C PHE A 295 16.24 4.62 -20.98
N ARG A 296 15.12 3.90 -21.10
CA ARG A 296 14.70 2.86 -20.14
C ARG A 296 15.74 1.76 -20.05
N CYS A 297 16.34 1.36 -21.16
CA CYS A 297 17.42 0.38 -21.16
C CYS A 297 18.63 0.88 -20.37
N GLN A 298 19.06 2.12 -20.60
CA GLN A 298 20.17 2.71 -19.85
C GLN A 298 19.88 2.78 -18.34
N GLN A 299 18.65 3.15 -17.95
CA GLN A 299 18.26 3.16 -16.53
C GLN A 299 18.26 1.75 -15.94
N LEU A 300 17.68 0.75 -16.62
CA LEU A 300 17.72 -0.65 -16.17
C LEU A 300 19.15 -1.19 -16.05
N LEU A 301 20.04 -0.79 -16.94
CA LEU A 301 21.45 -1.21 -16.89
C LEU A 301 22.20 -0.63 -15.68
N LYS A 302 21.75 0.48 -15.09
CA LYS A 302 22.30 0.98 -13.81
C LYS A 302 22.11 -0.02 -12.68
N LEU A 303 21.08 -0.86 -12.72
CA LEU A 303 20.85 -1.87 -11.69
C LEU A 303 22.00 -2.88 -11.57
N ARG A 304 22.80 -3.06 -12.62
CA ARG A 304 23.94 -3.99 -12.61
C ARG A 304 24.99 -3.63 -11.56
N SER A 305 25.18 -2.35 -11.24
CA SER A 305 26.12 -1.97 -10.18
C SER A 305 25.59 -2.28 -8.77
N ASN A 306 24.29 -2.50 -8.63
CA ASN A 306 23.63 -2.76 -7.35
C ASN A 306 23.32 -4.25 -7.16
N LEU A 307 23.51 -5.08 -8.20
CA LEU A 307 23.43 -6.53 -8.16
C LEU A 307 24.82 -7.09 -7.81
N ASN A 308 25.04 -7.31 -6.51
CA ASN A 308 26.22 -8.01 -6.02
C ASN A 308 25.89 -9.50 -5.80
N ASP A 309 26.90 -10.38 -5.81
CA ASP A 309 26.73 -11.81 -5.54
C ASP A 309 25.95 -12.09 -4.25
N TYR A 310 26.15 -11.27 -3.21
CA TYR A 310 25.42 -11.35 -1.94
C TYR A 310 23.92 -11.04 -2.05
N VAL A 311 23.52 -10.15 -2.96
CA VAL A 311 22.11 -9.85 -3.24
C VAL A 311 21.47 -11.03 -3.97
N ILE A 312 22.20 -11.64 -4.90
CA ILE A 312 21.77 -12.81 -5.67
C ILE A 312 21.65 -14.03 -4.74
N ASP A 313 22.58 -14.23 -3.82
CA ASP A 313 22.54 -15.32 -2.84
C ASP A 313 21.29 -15.24 -1.94
N GLN A 314 20.89 -14.04 -1.54
CA GLN A 314 19.67 -13.84 -0.73
C GLN A 314 18.38 -13.92 -1.54
N ILE A 315 18.41 -13.58 -2.84
CA ILE A 315 17.26 -13.68 -3.73
C ILE A 315 17.69 -14.45 -4.99
N PRO A 316 17.77 -15.79 -4.94
CA PRO A 316 18.28 -16.60 -6.04
C PRO A 316 17.62 -16.37 -7.41
N PRO A 317 16.31 -16.06 -7.51
CA PRO A 317 15.69 -15.72 -8.79
C PRO A 317 16.32 -14.52 -9.52
N LEU A 318 17.05 -13.63 -8.81
CA LEU A 318 17.75 -12.50 -9.43
C LEU A 318 18.89 -12.92 -10.35
N ALA A 319 19.43 -14.14 -10.22
CA ALA A 319 20.44 -14.64 -11.16
C ALA A 319 19.92 -14.66 -12.61
N GLN A 320 18.64 -15.04 -12.81
CA GLN A 320 18.02 -15.01 -14.13
C GLN A 320 17.80 -13.57 -14.61
N PHE A 321 17.45 -12.67 -13.70
CA PHE A 321 17.27 -11.26 -14.00
C PHE A 321 18.60 -10.58 -14.39
N GLU A 322 19.70 -10.92 -13.72
CA GLU A 322 21.03 -10.44 -14.08
C GLU A 322 21.44 -10.91 -15.48
N GLN A 323 21.23 -12.21 -15.78
CA GLN A 323 21.46 -12.74 -17.12
C GLN A 323 20.64 -11.98 -18.18
N TRP A 324 19.38 -11.65 -17.88
CA TRP A 324 18.54 -10.85 -18.75
C TRP A 324 19.08 -9.42 -18.94
N LEU A 325 19.57 -8.77 -17.89
CA LEU A 325 20.22 -7.45 -18.00
C LEU A 325 21.52 -7.50 -18.83
N VAL A 326 22.29 -8.58 -18.71
CA VAL A 326 23.49 -8.79 -19.54
C VAL A 326 23.08 -8.93 -21.00
N GLN A 327 22.06 -9.76 -21.30
CA GLN A 327 21.52 -9.88 -22.66
C GLN A 327 21.01 -8.54 -23.20
N LEU A 328 20.37 -7.72 -22.35
CA LEU A 328 19.93 -6.37 -22.71
C LEU A 328 21.10 -5.46 -23.10
N SER A 329 22.23 -5.55 -22.39
CA SER A 329 23.42 -4.76 -22.72
C SER A 329 24.11 -5.17 -24.04
N VAL A 330 24.07 -6.46 -24.37
CA VAL A 330 24.79 -7.02 -25.52
C VAL A 330 23.96 -6.97 -26.81
N VAL A 331 22.71 -7.42 -26.72
CA VAL A 331 21.86 -7.66 -27.89
C VAL A 331 20.89 -6.48 -28.15
N GLY A 332 20.69 -5.64 -27.13
CA GLY A 332 19.82 -4.47 -27.20
C GLY A 332 18.33 -4.79 -27.10
N ALA A 333 17.55 -3.76 -26.76
CA ALA A 333 16.11 -3.82 -26.47
C ALA A 333 15.29 -4.64 -27.46
N HIS A 334 15.56 -4.43 -28.76
CA HIS A 334 14.74 -4.98 -29.83
C HIS A 334 14.97 -6.50 -30.04
N GLN A 335 16.10 -7.05 -29.59
CA GLN A 335 16.39 -8.47 -29.75
C GLN A 335 16.09 -9.29 -28.49
N VAL A 336 16.23 -8.71 -27.30
CA VAL A 336 15.87 -9.38 -26.03
C VAL A 336 14.42 -9.84 -26.02
N TRP A 337 13.50 -9.02 -26.56
CA TRP A 337 12.09 -9.35 -26.61
C TRP A 337 11.64 -10.12 -27.87
N ARG A 338 12.49 -10.28 -28.88
CA ARG A 338 12.11 -10.95 -30.15
C ARG A 338 11.73 -12.42 -29.98
N HIS A 339 12.23 -13.08 -28.93
CA HIS A 339 11.86 -14.46 -28.61
C HIS A 339 10.43 -14.59 -28.04
N SER A 340 9.74 -13.48 -27.74
CA SER A 340 8.45 -13.45 -27.07
C SER A 340 7.23 -13.31 -28.00
N GLY A 341 7.43 -13.41 -29.32
CA GLY A 341 6.36 -13.39 -30.33
C GLY A 341 6.02 -12.00 -30.89
N PRO A 342 5.11 -11.92 -31.88
CA PRO A 342 4.81 -10.67 -32.59
C PRO A 342 4.17 -9.62 -31.69
N THR A 343 4.80 -8.44 -31.64
CA THR A 343 4.37 -7.23 -30.90
C THR A 343 3.26 -6.49 -31.64
N GLN A 344 2.12 -7.13 -31.89
CA GLN A 344 0.93 -6.35 -32.24
C GLN A 344 0.51 -5.58 -31.00
N LYS A 345 0.56 -4.23 -31.07
CA LYS A 345 0.07 -3.37 -29.99
C LYS A 345 -1.40 -3.71 -29.74
N PRO A 346 -1.76 -4.36 -28.63
CA PRO A 346 -3.15 -4.68 -28.38
C PRO A 346 -3.91 -3.36 -28.23
N PHE A 347 -5.11 -3.28 -28.80
CA PHE A 347 -6.04 -2.20 -28.49
C PHE A 347 -6.45 -2.37 -27.02
N ILE A 348 -5.95 -1.49 -26.14
CA ILE A 348 -6.19 -1.57 -24.70
C ILE A 348 -7.31 -0.59 -24.35
N LEU A 349 -8.42 -1.12 -23.85
CA LEU A 349 -9.46 -0.32 -23.20
C LEU A 349 -8.98 -0.08 -21.76
N GLU A 350 -8.38 1.08 -21.51
CA GLU A 350 -7.84 1.43 -20.20
C GLU A 350 -8.97 1.84 -19.25
N LEU A 351 -9.00 1.25 -18.06
CA LEU A 351 -9.89 1.69 -16.98
C LEU A 351 -9.44 3.07 -16.49
N VAL A 352 -10.37 3.99 -16.31
CA VAL A 352 -10.08 5.31 -15.75
C VAL A 352 -10.04 5.19 -14.23
N ALA A 353 -9.05 5.82 -13.58
CA ALA A 353 -9.06 6.01 -12.13
C ALA A 353 -10.13 7.06 -11.79
N GLU A 354 -11.30 6.61 -11.34
CA GLU A 354 -12.48 7.46 -11.20
C GLU A 354 -12.54 8.14 -9.83
N MET A 355 -12.04 7.50 -8.77
CA MET A 355 -12.23 7.96 -7.38
C MET A 355 -11.64 9.35 -7.17
N ARG A 356 -10.38 9.53 -7.56
CA ARG A 356 -9.69 10.82 -7.41
C ARG A 356 -10.35 11.92 -8.24
N GLN A 357 -10.77 11.60 -9.47
CA GLN A 357 -11.40 12.56 -10.38
C GLN A 357 -12.77 13.02 -9.87
N LEU A 358 -13.56 12.09 -9.32
CA LEU A 358 -14.87 12.39 -8.74
C LEU A 358 -14.73 13.27 -7.49
N LEU A 359 -13.79 12.95 -6.61
CA LEU A 359 -13.54 13.71 -5.39
C LEU A 359 -13.06 15.14 -5.70
N LEU A 360 -12.15 15.32 -6.67
CA LEU A 360 -11.75 16.65 -7.12
C LEU A 360 -12.92 17.47 -7.70
N LYS A 361 -13.78 16.83 -8.50
CA LYS A 361 -14.99 17.51 -9.03
C LYS A 361 -15.92 17.95 -7.91
N GLN A 362 -16.11 17.13 -6.88
CA GLN A 362 -16.92 17.49 -5.71
C GLN A 362 -16.29 18.64 -4.91
N LEU A 363 -14.96 18.58 -4.71
CA LEU A 363 -14.19 19.63 -4.03
C LEU A 363 -14.32 20.97 -4.76
N ALA A 364 -14.21 20.98 -6.09
CA ALA A 364 -14.36 22.20 -6.88
C ALA A 364 -15.74 22.85 -6.74
N VAL A 365 -16.80 22.05 -6.59
CA VAL A 365 -18.17 22.56 -6.42
C VAL A 365 -18.42 23.10 -5.02
N LYS A 366 -17.88 22.44 -3.98
CA LYS A 366 -18.16 22.74 -2.57
C LYS A 366 -16.98 23.36 -1.80
N TRP A 367 -15.98 23.89 -2.50
CA TRP A 367 -14.70 24.34 -1.94
C TRP A 367 -14.84 25.17 -0.65
N THR A 368 -15.63 26.25 -0.70
CA THR A 368 -15.77 27.17 0.43
C THR A 368 -16.44 26.53 1.64
N ALA A 369 -17.52 25.76 1.41
CA ALA A 369 -18.24 25.08 2.48
C ALA A 369 -17.38 24.02 3.18
N ILE A 370 -16.56 23.29 2.40
CA ILE A 370 -15.63 22.30 2.93
C ILE A 370 -14.56 22.99 3.77
N LEU A 371 -13.94 24.07 3.27
CA LEU A 371 -12.93 24.80 4.03
C LEU A 371 -13.47 25.36 5.35
N ASP A 372 -14.64 25.97 5.33
CA ASP A 372 -15.23 26.56 6.54
C ASP A 372 -15.59 25.48 7.57
N GLY A 373 -16.11 24.32 7.13
CA GLY A 373 -16.35 23.18 8.01
C GLY A 373 -15.05 22.58 8.59
N GLN A 374 -14.03 22.38 7.75
CA GLN A 374 -12.73 21.86 8.16
C GLN A 374 -12.04 22.79 9.16
N ARG A 375 -12.16 24.11 9.00
CA ARG A 375 -11.65 25.09 9.99
C ARG A 375 -12.30 24.88 11.36
N GLN A 376 -13.61 24.67 11.39
CA GLN A 376 -14.31 24.46 12.65
C GLN A 376 -13.89 23.15 13.33
N PHE A 377 -13.75 22.06 12.58
CA PHE A 377 -13.38 20.75 13.13
C PHE A 377 -11.90 20.67 13.55
N LEU A 378 -10.99 21.24 12.75
CA LEU A 378 -9.55 21.17 13.03
C LEU A 378 -9.10 22.14 14.14
N SER A 379 -9.94 23.10 14.51
CA SER A 379 -9.74 23.94 15.68
C SER A 379 -10.42 23.40 16.94
N ASP A 380 -11.03 22.20 16.89
CA ASP A 380 -11.58 21.58 18.09
C ASP A 380 -10.46 21.11 19.03
N GLU A 381 -10.43 21.68 20.23
CA GLU A 381 -9.59 21.28 21.36
C GLU A 381 -10.46 20.85 22.55
N SER A 382 -11.68 20.36 22.29
CA SER A 382 -12.53 19.84 23.35
C SER A 382 -11.82 18.73 24.14
N PRO A 383 -11.97 18.71 25.48
CA PRO A 383 -11.27 17.74 26.31
C PRO A 383 -11.68 16.30 25.99
N GLU A 384 -12.91 16.09 25.50
CA GLU A 384 -13.40 14.79 25.06
C GLU A 384 -12.67 14.31 23.80
N THR A 385 -12.49 15.17 22.79
CA THR A 385 -11.74 14.86 21.57
C THR A 385 -10.27 14.56 21.89
N VAL A 386 -9.64 15.39 22.73
CA VAL A 386 -8.24 15.17 23.14
C VAL A 386 -8.09 13.86 23.90
N GLN A 387 -9.00 13.54 24.84
CA GLN A 387 -8.95 12.29 25.59
C GLN A 387 -9.17 11.07 24.69
N ARG A 388 -10.07 11.17 23.69
CA ARG A 388 -10.28 10.11 22.69
C ARG A 388 -9.03 9.87 21.85
N LEU A 389 -8.41 10.92 21.32
CA LEU A 389 -7.19 10.81 20.53
C LEU A 389 -6.01 10.28 21.37
N ALA A 390 -5.89 10.71 22.63
CA ALA A 390 -4.89 10.18 23.55
C ALA A 390 -5.05 8.66 23.79
N ALA A 391 -6.30 8.17 23.88
CA ALA A 391 -6.55 6.73 23.99
C ALA A 391 -6.22 5.94 22.71
N ILE A 392 -6.35 6.58 21.54
CA ILE A 392 -5.98 5.97 20.25
C ILE A 392 -4.46 5.89 20.11
N TYR A 393 -3.74 6.95 20.50
CA TYR A 393 -2.29 7.08 20.36
C TYR A 393 -1.48 6.70 21.60
N ASP A 394 -2.01 5.80 22.43
CA ASP A 394 -1.26 5.23 23.55
C ASP A 394 0.09 4.67 23.03
N PRO A 395 1.25 4.99 23.62
CA PRO A 395 2.56 4.57 23.10
C PRO A 395 2.69 3.09 22.75
N GLU A 396 2.05 2.19 23.52
CA GLU A 396 2.03 0.75 23.21
C GLU A 396 1.35 0.43 21.86
N HIS A 397 0.33 1.20 21.48
CA HIS A 397 -0.35 1.09 20.19
C HIS A 397 0.48 1.70 19.05
N LEU A 398 1.13 2.84 19.26
CA LEU A 398 1.95 3.48 18.22
C LEU A 398 3.13 2.59 17.82
N GLU A 399 3.83 2.00 18.79
CA GLU A 399 4.95 1.08 18.53
C GLU A 399 4.48 -0.14 17.73
N THR A 400 3.34 -0.73 18.06
CA THR A 400 2.84 -1.93 17.36
C THR A 400 2.41 -1.67 15.91
N THR A 401 1.81 -0.51 15.58
CA THR A 401 1.49 -0.18 14.17
C THR A 401 2.71 -0.08 13.25
N PHE A 402 3.84 0.38 13.78
CA PHE A 402 5.02 0.71 12.98
C PHE A 402 6.14 -0.33 13.09
N ASN A 403 6.21 -1.11 14.17
CA ASN A 403 7.30 -2.08 14.38
C ASN A 403 7.27 -3.31 13.45
N HIS A 404 6.20 -3.50 12.66
CA HIS A 404 6.10 -4.56 11.65
C HIS A 404 6.00 -3.99 10.22
N CYS A 405 7.03 -3.24 9.81
CA CYS A 405 7.07 -2.52 8.52
C CYS A 405 7.09 -3.40 7.27
N THR A 406 7.19 -4.72 7.39
CA THR A 406 7.10 -5.63 6.23
C THR A 406 6.57 -6.97 6.70
N ALA A 407 5.31 -7.29 6.38
CA ALA A 407 4.87 -8.68 6.44
C ALA A 407 5.68 -9.47 5.39
N ASN A 408 6.58 -10.33 5.87
CA ASN A 408 7.32 -11.34 5.09
C ASN A 408 8.61 -10.93 4.35
N ALA A 409 9.46 -10.14 4.99
CA ALA A 409 10.86 -10.00 4.56
C ALA A 409 11.86 -10.92 5.28
N THR A 410 11.40 -12.01 5.90
CA THR A 410 12.28 -13.15 6.14
C THR A 410 12.41 -13.93 4.83
N VAL A 411 13.48 -13.65 4.09
CA VAL A 411 14.08 -14.61 3.16
C VAL A 411 14.16 -15.94 3.93
N PRO A 412 13.54 -17.04 3.47
CA PRO A 412 13.73 -18.33 4.11
C PRO A 412 15.15 -18.78 3.80
N THR A 413 16.10 -18.36 4.63
CA THR A 413 17.46 -18.87 4.64
C THR A 413 17.39 -20.30 5.18
N THR A 414 17.18 -21.27 4.29
CA THR A 414 17.64 -22.66 4.40
C THR A 414 17.14 -23.44 3.17
N SER A 415 18.04 -23.59 2.19
CA SER A 415 18.26 -24.83 1.44
C SER A 415 17.05 -25.75 1.19
N SER A 416 16.01 -25.23 0.55
CA SER A 416 14.97 -26.03 -0.10
C SER A 416 14.38 -25.25 -1.29
N ALA A 417 15.28 -24.73 -2.14
CA ALA A 417 14.95 -24.30 -3.49
C ALA A 417 14.69 -25.54 -4.37
N ALA A 418 13.58 -26.25 -4.13
CA ALA A 418 13.08 -27.33 -5.00
C ALA A 418 11.67 -27.80 -4.60
N GLN A 419 10.72 -26.89 -4.38
CA GLN A 419 9.31 -27.25 -4.56
C GLN A 419 8.44 -26.00 -4.72
N ILE A 420 8.28 -25.58 -5.99
CA ILE A 420 7.11 -24.84 -6.43
C ILE A 420 5.93 -25.78 -6.22
N ASN A 421 5.36 -25.78 -5.02
CA ASN A 421 4.07 -26.42 -4.80
C ASN A 421 3.03 -25.49 -5.43
N ARG A 422 2.55 -25.87 -6.61
CA ARG A 422 1.23 -25.47 -7.10
C ARG A 422 0.19 -25.98 -6.11
N GLN A 423 0.05 -25.29 -4.97
CA GLN A 423 -1.19 -25.32 -4.22
C GLN A 423 -2.11 -24.35 -4.94
N THR A 424 -2.82 -24.89 -5.93
CA THR A 424 -4.11 -24.36 -6.33
C THR A 424 -4.96 -24.28 -5.07
N CYS A 425 -5.11 -23.08 -4.50
CA CYS A 425 -6.17 -22.79 -3.56
C CYS A 425 -7.50 -22.80 -4.31
N THR A 426 -7.91 -23.97 -4.78
CA THR A 426 -9.34 -24.25 -4.91
C THR A 426 -9.83 -24.39 -3.47
N ALA A 427 -10.40 -23.33 -2.92
CA ALA A 427 -11.26 -23.45 -1.74
C ALA A 427 -12.42 -24.38 -2.13
N THR A 428 -12.19 -25.68 -1.98
CA THR A 428 -13.24 -26.69 -2.11
C THR A 428 -14.06 -26.59 -0.85
N SER A 429 -15.13 -25.81 -0.92
CA SER A 429 -16.14 -25.75 0.13
C SER A 429 -16.63 -27.18 0.43
N SER A 430 -16.81 -27.50 1.70
CA SER A 430 -17.36 -28.78 2.15
C SER A 430 -18.88 -28.74 2.17
N CYS A 431 -19.52 -29.90 2.01
CA CYS A 431 -20.96 -30.06 2.05
C CYS A 431 -21.46 -29.89 3.47
N THR A 432 -22.34 -28.93 3.72
CA THR A 432 -22.85 -28.63 5.07
C THR A 432 -23.61 -29.76 5.77
N LEU A 433 -24.05 -30.78 5.03
CA LEU A 433 -24.78 -31.93 5.57
C LEU A 433 -23.92 -33.18 5.83
N CYS A 434 -22.78 -33.33 5.15
CA CYS A 434 -22.01 -34.58 5.20
C CYS A 434 -20.49 -34.41 5.04
N ASP A 435 -20.00 -33.17 5.05
CA ASP A 435 -18.60 -32.75 4.99
C ASP A 435 -17.78 -33.21 3.78
N LYS A 436 -18.41 -33.89 2.81
CA LYS A 436 -17.81 -34.25 1.52
C LYS A 436 -17.61 -33.01 0.64
N GLN A 437 -16.66 -33.05 -0.28
CA GLN A 437 -16.38 -31.96 -1.22
C GLN A 437 -17.66 -31.46 -1.93
N ALA A 438 -17.97 -30.17 -1.81
CA ALA A 438 -19.15 -29.58 -2.42
C ALA A 438 -18.91 -29.28 -3.90
N GLN A 439 -19.89 -29.64 -4.73
CA GLN A 439 -19.91 -29.33 -6.17
C GLN A 439 -21.03 -28.33 -6.51
N HIS A 440 -21.94 -28.10 -5.56
CA HIS A 440 -23.11 -27.26 -5.74
C HIS A 440 -23.23 -26.26 -4.59
N ARG A 441 -23.90 -25.14 -4.85
CA ARG A 441 -24.24 -24.13 -3.84
C ARG A 441 -25.68 -23.72 -4.00
N CYS A 442 -26.30 -23.25 -2.92
CA CYS A 442 -27.68 -22.77 -2.96
C CYS A 442 -27.82 -21.65 -3.99
N SER A 443 -28.73 -21.79 -4.95
CA SER A 443 -28.92 -20.82 -6.04
C SER A 443 -29.44 -19.46 -5.56
N ARG A 444 -30.09 -19.43 -4.39
CA ARG A 444 -30.70 -18.22 -3.81
C ARG A 444 -29.73 -17.41 -2.97
N CYS A 445 -29.08 -18.01 -1.97
CA CYS A 445 -28.15 -17.30 -1.09
C CYS A 445 -26.68 -17.40 -1.51
N ARG A 446 -26.29 -18.44 -2.24
CA ARG A 446 -24.89 -18.79 -2.58
C ARG A 446 -23.95 -19.02 -1.39
N CYS A 447 -24.43 -18.90 -0.15
CA CYS A 447 -23.64 -19.09 1.08
C CYS A 447 -23.46 -20.58 1.46
N GLN A 448 -24.48 -21.42 1.25
CA GLN A 448 -24.43 -22.84 1.62
C GLN A 448 -23.98 -23.73 0.45
N HIS A 449 -23.13 -24.70 0.74
CA HIS A 449 -22.47 -25.58 -0.22
C HIS A 449 -22.84 -27.05 0.02
N TYR A 450 -23.08 -27.80 -1.05
CA TYR A 450 -23.56 -29.18 -1.01
C TYR A 450 -22.79 -30.06 -2.00
N CYS A 451 -22.54 -31.32 -1.62
CA CYS A 451 -21.94 -32.32 -2.52
C CYS A 451 -22.94 -32.82 -3.57
N SER A 452 -24.24 -32.78 -3.27
CA SER A 452 -25.30 -33.23 -4.17
C SER A 452 -26.62 -32.51 -3.94
N LYS A 453 -27.55 -32.64 -4.89
CA LYS A 453 -28.90 -32.09 -4.77
C LYS A 453 -29.70 -32.77 -3.65
N GLU A 454 -29.42 -34.04 -3.36
CA GLU A 454 -30.05 -34.75 -2.24
C GLU A 454 -29.65 -34.11 -0.90
N CYS A 455 -28.37 -33.75 -0.71
CA CYS A 455 -27.92 -33.06 0.49
C CYS A 455 -28.54 -31.67 0.64
N GLN A 456 -28.74 -30.93 -0.46
CA GLN A 456 -29.42 -29.64 -0.44
C GLN A 456 -30.89 -29.76 0.00
N VAL A 457 -31.60 -30.78 -0.49
CA VAL A 457 -33.02 -31.00 -0.14
C VAL A 457 -33.16 -31.49 1.30
N ALA A 458 -32.23 -32.34 1.77
CA ALA A 458 -32.19 -32.80 3.15
C ALA A 458 -31.92 -31.67 4.16
N ASP A 459 -31.08 -30.70 3.79
CA ASP A 459 -30.77 -29.52 4.61
C ASP A 459 -31.84 -28.42 4.54
N TRP A 460 -32.75 -28.47 3.56
CA TRP A 460 -33.74 -27.41 3.33
C TRP A 460 -34.60 -27.02 4.55
N PRO A 461 -35.06 -27.95 5.42
CA PRO A 461 -35.80 -27.59 6.63
C PRO A 461 -35.01 -26.66 7.57
N ASN A 462 -33.68 -26.81 7.64
CA ASN A 462 -32.79 -26.00 8.48
C ASN A 462 -32.32 -24.74 7.75
N HIS A 463 -31.96 -24.85 6.46
CA HIS A 463 -31.45 -23.73 5.68
C HIS A 463 -32.51 -22.66 5.36
N LYS A 464 -33.80 -23.03 5.25
CA LYS A 464 -34.86 -22.14 4.76
C LYS A 464 -35.02 -20.85 5.58
N SER A 465 -34.78 -20.86 6.90
CA SER A 465 -34.86 -19.67 7.75
C SER A 465 -33.77 -18.65 7.44
N ASP A 466 -32.59 -19.13 7.04
CA ASP A 466 -31.38 -18.33 6.89
C ASP A 466 -31.06 -18.02 5.42
N CYS A 467 -31.85 -18.58 4.49
CA CYS A 467 -31.68 -18.42 3.05
C CYS A 467 -32.14 -17.04 2.55
N LYS A 468 -31.27 -16.03 2.67
CA LYS A 468 -31.47 -14.68 2.11
C LYS A 468 -30.97 -14.59 0.66
N PRO A 469 -31.61 -13.82 -0.24
CA PRO A 469 -31.13 -13.62 -1.60
C PRO A 469 -29.71 -13.02 -1.58
N ALA A 470 -28.79 -13.56 -2.38
CA ALA A 470 -27.48 -12.94 -2.58
C ALA A 470 -27.67 -11.50 -3.09
N LEU A 471 -27.02 -10.52 -2.43
CA LEU A 471 -26.97 -9.16 -2.93
C LEU A 471 -26.38 -9.19 -4.35
N LYS A 472 -27.05 -8.51 -5.29
CA LYS A 472 -26.58 -8.45 -6.66
C LYS A 472 -25.25 -7.67 -6.66
N PRO A 473 -24.22 -8.16 -7.38
CA PRO A 473 -23.07 -7.33 -7.71
C PRO A 473 -23.58 -6.04 -8.37
N LEU A 474 -22.97 -4.90 -8.04
CA LEU A 474 -23.19 -3.61 -8.71
C LEU A 474 -22.78 -3.73 -10.18
N THR A 475 -23.64 -4.37 -10.97
CA THR A 475 -23.55 -4.43 -12.42
C THR A 475 -24.50 -3.40 -12.98
N ARG A 476 -23.96 -2.52 -13.83
CA ARG A 476 -24.73 -1.57 -14.63
C ARG A 476 -25.96 -2.25 -15.23
N ARG A 477 -27.13 -1.65 -15.05
CA ARG A 477 -28.18 -1.67 -16.07
C ARG A 477 -28.42 -0.26 -16.55
N ASP A 478 -28.59 -0.19 -17.84
CA ASP A 478 -28.68 0.99 -18.68
C ASP A 478 -29.66 2.04 -18.16
N GLY A 479 -29.23 3.30 -18.28
CA GLY A 479 -30.11 4.47 -18.21
C GLY A 479 -30.32 5.05 -16.82
N ASN A 480 -29.77 6.26 -16.64
CA ASN A 480 -30.23 7.34 -15.75
C ASN A 480 -31.18 6.96 -14.60
N HIS A 481 -30.65 7.02 -13.37
CA HIS A 481 -31.16 7.72 -12.19
C HIS A 481 -30.65 7.03 -10.91
N LEU A 482 -29.78 7.72 -10.18
CA LEU A 482 -29.53 7.47 -8.76
C LEU A 482 -30.81 7.85 -7.99
N LEU A 483 -31.55 6.86 -7.49
CA LEU A 483 -32.52 7.07 -6.44
C LEU A 483 -31.90 6.66 -5.11
N LEU A 484 -31.83 7.64 -4.21
CA LEU A 484 -31.71 7.51 -2.78
C LEU A 484 -32.64 6.39 -2.27
N LEU A 485 -32.13 5.53 -1.41
CA LEU A 485 -32.96 4.86 -0.41
C LEU A 485 -32.30 5.00 0.96
N GLN A 486 -32.81 5.98 1.70
CA GLN A 486 -33.04 5.83 3.13
C GLN A 486 -33.98 4.64 3.33
N GLN A 487 -33.57 3.70 4.20
CA GLN A 487 -34.39 3.14 5.28
C GLN A 487 -33.50 2.39 6.24
#